data_AF-A0A9D5UI04-F1
#
_entry.id   AF-A0A9D5UI04-F1
#
_cell.length_a   1.000
_cell.length_b   1.000
_cell.length_c   1.000
_cell.angle_alpha   90.00
_cell.angle_beta   90.00
_cell.angle_gamma   90.00
#
_symmetry.space_group_name_H-M   'P 1'
#
loop_
_entity.id
_entity.type
_entity.pdbx_description
1 polymer ?
#
loop_
_entity_poly.entity_id
_entity_poly.type
_entity_poly.pdbx_seq_one_letter_code
_entity_poly.pdbx_strand_id
1 'polypeptide(L)'
;MTLTEFVLARIAEDEAAAHKEDADYANTSLLPTYDSEHQVRWNTERVLVECEAKRRIVERCRPIVAVVWRESDRLLASAFDETHMPTLAHSAPIWPNEHAEETLRDLALPYSDHPDYDEAWRP
;
A
#
# COMPACT_ATOMS: atom_id res chain seq x y z
N MET A 1 16.02 10.65 1.28
CA MET A 1 15.06 9.54 1.18
C MET A 1 13.68 10.10 1.44
N THR A 2 12.78 10.02 0.46
CA THR A 2 11.37 10.42 0.59
C THR A 2 10.53 9.30 1.24
N LEU A 3 9.31 9.61 1.71
CA LEU A 3 8.40 8.58 2.23
C LEU A 3 8.10 7.50 1.18
N THR A 4 7.90 7.91 -0.08
CA THR A 4 7.72 6.98 -1.20
C THR A 4 8.92 6.05 -1.39
N GLU A 5 10.13 6.58 -1.38
CA GLU A 5 11.36 5.78 -1.48
C GLU A 5 11.50 4.81 -0.31
N PHE A 6 11.20 5.26 0.91
CA PHE A 6 11.22 4.40 2.10
C PHE A 6 10.24 3.24 1.98
N VAL A 7 8.98 3.51 1.60
CA VAL A 7 7.94 2.48 1.49
C VAL A 7 8.28 1.47 0.38
N LEU A 8 8.74 1.94 -0.80
CA LEU A 8 9.18 1.04 -1.87
C LEU A 8 10.36 0.15 -1.45
N ALA A 9 11.31 0.70 -0.68
CA ALA A 9 12.42 -0.09 -0.15
C ALA A 9 11.95 -1.18 0.83
N ARG A 10 10.98 -0.89 1.70
CA ARG A 10 10.40 -1.90 2.61
C ARG A 10 9.61 -2.98 1.86
N ILE A 11 8.88 -2.61 0.81
CA ILE A 11 8.19 -3.58 -0.04
C ILE A 11 9.20 -4.54 -0.72
N ALA A 12 10.32 -4.02 -1.22
CA ALA A 12 11.36 -4.86 -1.80
C ALA A 12 12.03 -5.79 -0.78
N GLU A 13 12.17 -5.35 0.49
CA GLU A 13 12.64 -6.21 1.57
C GLU A 13 11.65 -7.33 1.91
N ASP A 14 10.35 -7.02 1.95
CA ASP A 14 9.30 -8.02 2.17
C ASP A 14 9.29 -9.09 1.05
N GLU A 15 9.43 -8.68 -0.22
CA GLU A 15 9.56 -9.60 -1.37
C GLU A 15 10.80 -10.50 -1.26
N ALA A 16 11.94 -9.91 -0.92
CA ALA A 16 13.18 -10.67 -0.75
C ALA A 16 13.10 -11.65 0.42
N ALA A 17 12.43 -11.28 1.51
CA ALA A 17 12.18 -12.17 2.65
C ALA A 17 11.28 -13.35 2.25
N ALA A 18 10.19 -13.09 1.52
CA ALA A 18 9.26 -14.13 1.04
C ALA A 18 9.94 -15.15 0.12
N HIS A 19 10.81 -14.69 -0.78
CA HIS A 19 11.60 -15.57 -1.65
C HIS A 19 12.66 -16.38 -0.89
N LYS A 20 13.28 -15.78 0.13
CA LYS A 20 14.27 -16.48 0.96
C LYS A 20 13.62 -17.58 1.78
N GLU A 21 12.45 -17.32 2.36
CA GLU A 21 11.69 -18.32 3.10
C GLU A 21 11.34 -19.53 2.23
N ASP A 22 10.82 -19.31 1.02
CA ASP A 22 10.49 -20.38 0.07
C ASP A 22 11.71 -21.24 -0.30
N ALA A 23 12.87 -20.61 -0.50
CA ALA A 23 14.13 -21.31 -0.76
C ALA A 23 14.62 -22.14 0.44
N ASP A 24 14.43 -21.64 1.66
CA ASP A 24 14.76 -22.35 2.90
C ASP A 24 13.79 -23.53 3.13
N TYR A 25 12.50 -23.39 2.77
CA TYR A 25 11.49 -24.47 2.83
C TYR A 25 11.63 -25.54 1.73
N ALA A 26 12.16 -25.21 0.56
CA ALA A 26 12.46 -26.20 -0.48
C ALA A 26 13.59 -27.19 -0.06
N ASN A 27 14.29 -26.90 1.03
CA ASN A 27 15.40 -27.69 1.59
C ASN A 27 14.99 -28.51 2.83
N THR A 28 13.79 -29.11 2.82
CA THR A 28 13.23 -29.85 3.96
C THR A 28 13.87 -31.22 4.18
N SER A 29 15.03 -31.24 4.83
CA SER A 29 15.37 -32.25 5.86
C SER A 29 15.11 -31.72 7.28
N LEU A 30 14.71 -30.46 7.42
CA LEU A 30 14.57 -29.79 8.71
C LEU A 30 13.20 -29.09 8.80
N LEU A 31 12.23 -29.84 9.32
CA LEU A 31 11.32 -29.44 10.41
C LEU A 31 9.87 -29.91 10.15
N PRO A 32 9.42 -30.95 10.88
CA PRO A 32 8.01 -31.16 11.12
C PRO A 32 7.53 -30.11 12.15
N THR A 33 6.29 -29.62 11.99
CA THR A 33 5.55 -28.79 12.97
C THR A 33 5.74 -27.26 12.93
N TYR A 34 5.78 -26.61 11.76
CA TYR A 34 5.34 -25.22 11.72
C TYR A 34 3.81 -25.16 11.67
N ASP A 35 3.23 -24.27 12.47
CA ASP A 35 1.78 -24.06 12.60
C ASP A 35 1.17 -23.75 11.22
N SER A 36 0.18 -24.55 10.80
CA SER A 36 -0.49 -24.39 9.52
C SER A 36 -1.04 -22.98 9.32
N GLU A 37 -1.39 -22.28 10.41
CA GLU A 37 -1.84 -20.89 10.35
C GLU A 37 -0.73 -19.92 9.94
N HIS A 38 0.51 -20.15 10.39
CA HIS A 38 1.66 -19.33 10.00
C HIS A 38 1.98 -19.53 8.51
N GLN A 39 1.95 -20.76 8.03
CA GLN A 39 2.20 -21.09 6.61
C GLN A 39 1.13 -20.52 5.68
N VAL A 40 -0.14 -20.54 6.09
CA VAL A 40 -1.23 -19.91 5.32
C VAL A 40 -1.09 -18.38 5.36
N ARG A 41 -0.71 -17.80 6.50
CA ARG A 41 -0.60 -16.34 6.65
C ARG A 41 0.62 -15.74 5.97
N TRP A 42 1.72 -16.48 5.89
CA TRP A 42 3.00 -16.05 5.30
C TRP A 42 3.34 -16.83 4.04
N ASN A 43 2.33 -17.37 3.35
CA ASN A 43 2.52 -17.99 2.05
C ASN A 43 3.18 -16.99 1.07
N THR A 44 4.28 -17.40 0.45
CA THR A 44 5.08 -16.57 -0.45
C THR A 44 4.26 -15.95 -1.57
N GLU A 45 3.37 -16.69 -2.22
CA GLU A 45 2.52 -16.18 -3.30
C GLU A 45 1.62 -15.05 -2.80
N ARG A 46 0.96 -15.22 -1.65
CA ARG A 46 0.15 -14.16 -1.04
C ARG A 46 1.00 -12.93 -0.74
N VAL A 47 2.18 -13.10 -0.15
CA VAL A 47 3.06 -11.97 0.20
C VAL A 47 3.49 -11.20 -1.05
N LEU A 48 3.78 -11.89 -2.16
CA LEU A 48 4.13 -11.24 -3.43
C LEU A 48 2.95 -10.45 -4.00
N VAL A 49 1.72 -10.97 -3.92
CA VAL A 49 0.51 -10.25 -4.33
C VAL A 49 0.26 -9.03 -3.43
N GLU A 50 0.50 -9.12 -2.12
CA GLU A 50 0.45 -7.97 -1.20
C GLU A 50 1.48 -6.89 -1.57
N CYS A 51 2.69 -7.29 -1.95
CA CYS A 51 3.74 -6.36 -2.35
C CYS A 51 3.38 -5.63 -3.66
N GLU A 52 2.81 -6.35 -4.63
CA GLU A 52 2.25 -5.76 -5.86
C GLU A 52 1.13 -4.75 -5.55
N ALA A 53 0.16 -5.12 -4.71
CA ALA A 53 -0.92 -4.24 -4.28
C ALA A 53 -0.39 -2.96 -3.62
N LYS A 54 0.57 -3.08 -2.69
CA LYS A 54 1.21 -1.93 -2.04
C LYS A 54 1.93 -1.03 -3.05
N ARG A 55 2.62 -1.60 -4.06
CA ARG A 55 3.26 -0.81 -5.13
C ARG A 55 2.23 0.00 -5.93
N ARG A 56 1.08 -0.59 -6.29
CA ARG A 56 -0.01 0.13 -6.98
C ARG A 56 -0.57 1.29 -6.16
N ILE A 57 -0.80 1.08 -4.87
CA ILE A 57 -1.25 2.12 -3.95
C ILE A 57 -0.22 3.25 -3.86
N VAL A 58 1.07 2.93 -3.76
CA VAL A 58 2.14 3.93 -3.73
C VAL A 58 2.16 4.78 -5.00
N GLU A 59 2.02 4.16 -6.18
CA GLU A 59 1.96 4.90 -7.45
C GLU A 59 0.74 5.82 -7.52
N ARG A 60 -0.44 5.37 -7.07
CA ARG A 60 -1.65 6.21 -7.00
C ARG A 60 -1.49 7.37 -6.01
N CYS A 61 -0.83 7.16 -4.89
CA CYS A 61 -0.58 8.19 -3.87
C CYS A 61 0.49 9.21 -4.26
N ARG A 62 1.48 8.82 -5.07
CA ARG A 62 2.64 9.65 -5.44
C ARG A 62 2.28 11.06 -5.94
N PRO A 63 1.37 11.25 -6.92
CA PRO A 63 0.99 12.59 -7.36
C PRO A 63 0.29 13.39 -6.27
N ILE A 64 -0.52 12.73 -5.43
CA ILE A 64 -1.28 13.38 -4.35
C ILE A 64 -0.35 13.90 -3.26
N VAL A 65 0.60 13.07 -2.80
CA VAL A 65 1.60 13.49 -1.79
C VAL A 65 2.42 14.67 -2.29
N ALA A 66 2.77 14.70 -3.59
CA ALA A 66 3.50 15.82 -4.18
C ALA A 66 2.67 17.12 -4.25
N VAL A 67 1.36 17.03 -4.47
CA VAL A 67 0.45 18.20 -4.51
C VAL A 67 0.12 18.68 -3.10
N VAL A 68 -0.27 17.78 -2.19
CA VAL A 68 -0.60 18.11 -0.80
C VAL A 68 0.58 18.77 -0.12
N TRP A 69 1.80 18.29 -0.34
CA TRP A 69 2.99 18.91 0.25
C TRP A 69 3.26 20.31 -0.32
N ARG A 70 3.20 20.49 -1.64
CA ARG A 70 3.38 21.81 -2.28
C ARG A 70 2.32 22.82 -1.86
N GLU A 71 1.06 22.41 -1.80
CA GLU A 71 -0.04 23.30 -1.42
C GLU A 71 -0.06 23.55 0.08
N SER A 72 0.34 22.59 0.92
CA SER A 72 0.53 22.80 2.36
C SER A 72 1.68 23.77 2.64
N ASP A 73 2.81 23.64 1.94
CA ASP A 73 3.92 24.60 2.06
C ASP A 73 3.51 26.00 1.61
N ARG A 74 2.73 26.11 0.51
CA ARG A 74 2.20 27.38 0.02
C ARG A 74 1.17 28.00 0.97
N LEU A 75 0.25 27.19 1.48
CA LEU A 75 -0.79 27.63 2.42
C LEU A 75 -0.19 28.03 3.77
N LEU A 76 0.75 27.24 4.31
CA LEU A 76 1.51 27.59 5.51
C LEU A 76 2.31 28.88 5.31
N ALA A 77 2.97 29.07 4.15
CA ALA A 77 3.67 30.32 3.85
C ALA A 77 2.73 31.54 3.74
N SER A 78 1.49 31.35 3.25
CA SER A 78 0.49 32.43 3.16
C SER A 78 -0.32 32.67 4.43
N ALA A 79 -0.43 31.66 5.30
CA ALA A 79 -1.20 31.72 6.55
C ALA A 79 -0.54 32.58 7.64
N PHE A 80 0.72 33.00 7.43
CA PHE A 80 1.40 33.96 8.30
C PHE A 80 1.22 35.43 7.86
N ASP A 81 0.45 35.71 6.80
CA ASP A 81 0.01 37.08 6.47
C ASP A 81 -1.37 37.32 7.10
N GLU A 82 -1.41 38.07 8.21
CA GLU A 82 -2.46 38.11 9.24
C GLU A 82 -3.87 38.57 8.78
N THR A 83 -4.14 38.73 7.48
CA THR A 83 -5.36 39.40 7.01
C THR A 83 -6.35 38.53 6.24
N HIS A 84 -6.10 37.23 6.01
CA HIS A 84 -7.06 36.35 5.34
C HIS A 84 -7.09 34.96 5.97
N MET A 85 -8.05 34.71 6.88
CA MET A 85 -8.49 33.34 7.15
C MET A 85 -9.13 32.81 5.85
N PRO A 86 -8.54 31.81 5.16
CA PRO A 86 -9.19 31.24 4.01
C PRO A 86 -10.39 30.46 4.52
N THR A 87 -11.58 30.90 4.12
CA THR A 87 -12.79 30.09 4.28
C THR A 87 -12.51 28.77 3.55
N LEU A 88 -12.29 27.68 4.28
CA LEU A 88 -12.19 26.32 3.75
C LEU A 88 -13.58 25.90 3.25
N ALA A 89 -14.07 26.60 2.23
CA ALA A 89 -15.31 26.30 1.57
C ALA A 89 -15.11 24.99 0.83
N HIS A 90 -15.59 23.89 1.43
CA HIS A 90 -15.80 22.58 0.83
C HIS A 90 -14.88 22.28 -0.35
N SER A 91 -13.57 22.20 -0.10
CA SER A 91 -12.65 21.68 -1.09
C SER A 91 -13.14 20.27 -1.42
N ALA A 92 -13.40 20.00 -2.71
CA ALA A 92 -13.64 18.66 -3.21
C ALA A 92 -12.63 17.71 -2.53
N PRO A 93 -13.04 16.49 -2.13
CA PRO A 93 -12.16 15.64 -1.36
C PRO A 93 -10.81 15.55 -2.08
N ILE A 94 -9.74 15.81 -1.33
CA ILE A 94 -8.34 15.82 -1.81
C ILE A 94 -8.01 14.50 -2.54
N TRP A 95 -8.84 13.48 -2.30
CA TRP A 95 -8.96 12.25 -3.06
C TRP A 95 -10.33 12.19 -3.76
N PRO A 96 -10.40 12.23 -5.10
CA PRO A 96 -11.63 11.84 -5.79
C PRO A 96 -12.02 10.40 -5.41
N ASN A 97 -13.32 10.14 -5.28
CA ASN A 97 -13.89 8.88 -4.77
C ASN A 97 -13.36 7.63 -5.51
N GLU A 98 -13.03 7.78 -6.80
CA GLU A 98 -12.45 6.72 -7.64
C GLU A 98 -11.12 6.18 -7.10
N HIS A 99 -10.24 7.03 -6.55
CA HIS A 99 -8.96 6.58 -6.00
C HIS A 99 -9.12 5.77 -4.70
N ALA A 100 -10.17 6.05 -3.93
CA ALA A 100 -10.48 5.29 -2.73
C ALA A 100 -10.97 3.87 -3.10
N GLU A 101 -11.87 3.77 -4.08
CA GLU A 101 -12.38 2.48 -4.54
C GLU A 101 -11.29 1.61 -5.16
N GLU A 102 -10.44 2.18 -6.02
CA GLU A 102 -9.30 1.46 -6.59
C GLU A 102 -8.29 1.02 -5.52
N THR A 103 -8.12 1.81 -4.45
CA THR A 103 -7.23 1.44 -3.32
C THR A 103 -7.78 0.26 -2.55
N LEU A 104 -9.10 0.20 -2.36
CA LEU A 104 -9.76 -0.94 -1.74
C LEU A 104 -9.65 -2.19 -2.62
N ARG A 105 -9.78 -2.06 -3.95
CA ARG A 105 -9.56 -3.16 -4.90
C ARG A 105 -8.14 -3.72 -4.83
N ASP A 106 -7.13 -2.85 -4.80
CA ASP A 106 -5.74 -3.28 -4.63
C ASP A 106 -5.53 -4.00 -3.29
N LEU A 107 -6.10 -3.50 -2.19
CA LEU A 107 -6.01 -4.15 -0.87
C LEU A 107 -6.74 -5.50 -0.81
N ALA A 108 -7.75 -5.72 -1.64
CA ALA A 108 -8.50 -6.96 -1.73
C ALA A 108 -7.79 -8.03 -2.58
N LEU A 109 -6.95 -7.63 -3.55
CA LEU A 109 -6.28 -8.53 -4.50
C LEU A 109 -5.54 -9.73 -3.85
N PRO A 110 -4.82 -9.59 -2.72
CA PRO A 110 -4.16 -10.72 -2.05
C PRO A 110 -5.10 -11.77 -1.48
N TYR A 111 -6.40 -11.47 -1.42
CA TYR A 111 -7.45 -12.37 -0.95
C TYR A 111 -8.28 -12.94 -2.10
N SER A 112 -7.79 -12.87 -3.35
CA SER A 112 -8.53 -13.35 -4.53
C SER A 112 -8.91 -14.83 -4.49
N ASP A 113 -8.22 -15.65 -3.68
CA ASP A 113 -8.55 -17.06 -3.46
C ASP A 113 -9.51 -17.29 -2.27
N HIS A 114 -9.93 -16.24 -1.55
CA HIS A 114 -10.85 -16.36 -0.42
C HIS A 114 -12.29 -16.60 -0.93
N PRO A 115 -13.11 -17.49 -0.30
CA PRO A 115 -14.46 -17.80 -0.76
C PRO A 115 -15.42 -16.60 -0.79
N ASP A 116 -15.16 -15.59 0.05
CA ASP A 116 -15.94 -14.35 0.11
C ASP A 116 -15.42 -13.26 -0.86
N TYR A 117 -14.38 -13.54 -1.65
CA TYR A 117 -13.88 -12.61 -2.65
C TYR A 117 -14.82 -12.56 -3.87
N ASP A 118 -15.21 -11.35 -4.26
CA ASP A 118 -15.98 -11.13 -5.50
C ASP A 118 -15.01 -10.78 -6.65
N GLU A 119 -15.06 -11.53 -7.74
CA GLU A 119 -14.26 -11.27 -8.95
C GLU A 119 -14.52 -9.88 -9.55
N ALA A 120 -15.67 -9.25 -9.27
CA ALA A 120 -15.93 -7.87 -9.64
C ALA A 120 -15.01 -6.85 -8.94
N TRP A 121 -14.29 -7.24 -7.88
CA TRP A 121 -13.32 -6.40 -7.19
C TRP A 121 -11.93 -6.44 -7.82
N ARG A 122 -11.67 -7.35 -8.77
CA ARG A 122 -10.37 -7.44 -9.44
C ARG A 122 -10.09 -6.14 -10.23
N PRO A 123 -8.95 -5.45 -10.00
CA PRO A 123 -8.56 -4.23 -10.72
C PRO A 123 -8.35 -4.44 -12.22
#